data_AF-A0A5S9QBB5-F1
#
_entry.id   AF-A0A5S9QBB5-F1
#
_cell.length_a   1.000
_cell.length_b   1.000
_cell.length_c   1.000
_cell.angle_alpha   90.00
_cell.angle_beta   90.00
_cell.angle_gamma   90.00
#
_symmetry.space_group_name_H-M   'P 1'
#
loop_
_entity.id
_entity.type
_entity.pdbx_description
1 polymer ?
#
loop_
_entity_poly.entity_id
_entity_poly.type
_entity_poly.pdbx_seq_one_letter_code
_entity_poly.pdbx_strand_id
1 'polypeptide(L)'
;MRLFLFHTAKAIYNLNNRSLVDLVKMTRLLPKTLTLIATLLASPLSLACECIWEGPFTSVYNKTDLVVYGEVSASQGNGFDLIIDTILQGDEYRDKIRIWGKKDNLCRPDAEQFPPGSEWVMALKRIDNPPTDAFNPFKPNISFGRQDDFSLSSCGVYWLPVKQQRVSGNIIEGSRWQYIDAKKTPVIFPVFEAWFNKILPDSAIAEAAKPQTEARQLLNETKIHLWEQQRNPLPEAEDLDFRPPSRLDDVELPTTSTESNETE
;
A
#
# COMPACT_ATOMS: atom_id res chain seq x y z
N MET A 1 -71.77 -33.89 30.07
CA MET A 1 -71.60 -33.67 28.62
C MET A 1 -70.79 -34.85 28.08
N ARG A 2 -71.42 -35.99 27.74
CA ARG A 2 -71.82 -36.40 26.36
C ARG A 2 -70.71 -36.13 25.32
N LEU A 3 -70.21 -37.08 24.52
CA LEU A 3 -70.50 -38.50 24.34
C LEU A 3 -69.38 -39.14 23.48
N PHE A 4 -68.82 -40.26 23.96
CA PHE A 4 -68.40 -41.51 23.30
C PHE A 4 -67.84 -41.60 21.85
N LEU A 5 -66.77 -42.41 21.77
CA LEU A 5 -66.25 -43.18 20.63
C LEU A 5 -67.30 -44.06 19.92
N PHE A 6 -67.14 -44.27 18.61
CA PHE A 6 -67.41 -45.53 17.87
C PHE A 6 -66.50 -45.55 16.60
N HIS A 7 -65.54 -46.46 16.45
CA HIS A 7 -65.59 -47.84 15.91
C HIS A 7 -65.98 -47.99 14.42
N THR A 8 -64.94 -48.29 13.62
CA THR A 8 -64.81 -49.35 12.57
C THR A 8 -65.83 -49.53 11.44
N ALA A 9 -65.27 -49.97 10.29
CA ALA A 9 -65.86 -50.70 9.13
C ALA A 9 -66.22 -49.81 7.92
N LYS A 10 -66.12 -50.21 6.64
CA LYS A 10 -65.54 -51.34 5.90
C LYS A 10 -65.78 -51.03 4.41
N ALA A 11 -65.14 -51.80 3.54
CA ALA A 11 -65.42 -52.00 2.11
C ALA A 11 -64.75 -51.00 1.14
N ILE A 12 -63.69 -51.44 0.45
CA ILE A 12 -63.72 -52.20 -0.83
C ILE A 12 -64.32 -51.32 -1.92
N TYR A 13 -63.51 -50.86 -2.88
CA TYR A 13 -63.68 -51.29 -4.27
C TYR A 13 -62.43 -50.99 -5.11
N ASN A 14 -62.20 -51.94 -6.00
CA ASN A 14 -61.01 -52.27 -6.74
C ASN A 14 -61.23 -51.84 -8.19
N LEU A 15 -60.40 -50.95 -8.73
CA LEU A 15 -60.24 -50.69 -10.17
C LEU A 15 -58.75 -50.31 -10.34
N ASN A 16 -57.84 -51.26 -10.54
CA ASN A 16 -57.62 -52.07 -11.72
C ASN A 16 -57.23 -51.23 -12.97
N ASN A 17 -55.92 -51.27 -13.22
CA ASN A 17 -55.29 -51.49 -14.52
C ASN A 17 -55.15 -50.37 -15.57
N ARG A 18 -53.97 -50.43 -16.20
CA ARG A 18 -53.46 -49.72 -17.40
C ARG A 18 -52.87 -48.34 -17.09
N SER A 19 -51.62 -48.01 -17.43
CA SER A 19 -50.75 -48.52 -18.48
C SER A 19 -49.29 -48.31 -18.08
N LEU A 20 -48.54 -49.40 -18.00
CA LEU A 20 -47.09 -49.46 -17.93
C LEU A 20 -46.49 -49.31 -19.35
N VAL A 21 -46.96 -48.35 -20.15
CA VAL A 21 -46.44 -48.11 -21.51
C VAL A 21 -46.62 -46.65 -21.93
N ASP A 22 -46.10 -45.69 -21.15
CA ASP A 22 -45.87 -44.32 -21.67
C ASP A 22 -44.61 -43.66 -21.08
N LEU A 23 -43.79 -44.40 -20.32
CA LEU A 23 -42.61 -43.85 -19.64
C LEU A 23 -41.33 -43.78 -20.50
N VAL A 24 -41.40 -44.06 -21.82
CA VAL A 24 -40.20 -44.22 -22.68
C VAL A 24 -40.26 -43.45 -24.01
N LYS A 25 -41.17 -42.47 -24.17
CA LYS A 25 -41.21 -41.64 -25.39
C LYS A 25 -41.48 -40.15 -25.14
N MET A 26 -40.61 -39.51 -24.34
CA MET A 26 -40.33 -38.07 -24.49
C MET A 26 -38.84 -37.77 -24.37
N THR A 27 -38.00 -38.66 -24.93
CA THR A 27 -36.67 -38.29 -25.40
C THR A 27 -36.81 -37.48 -26.66
N ARG A 28 -36.69 -36.15 -26.54
CA ARG A 28 -35.79 -35.30 -27.36
C ARG A 28 -36.21 -33.83 -27.19
N LEU A 29 -35.18 -33.02 -26.96
CA LEU A 29 -35.13 -31.55 -26.95
C LEU A 29 -35.35 -30.90 -25.58
N LEU A 30 -34.24 -30.38 -25.06
CA LEU A 30 -34.04 -29.49 -23.90
C LEU A 30 -33.96 -30.20 -22.53
N PRO A 31 -32.74 -30.62 -22.13
CA PRO A 31 -32.06 -29.89 -21.06
C PRO A 31 -30.55 -29.85 -21.28
N LYS A 32 -30.06 -28.95 -22.14
CA LYS A 32 -28.61 -28.66 -22.22
C LYS A 32 -28.26 -27.23 -21.83
N THR A 33 -29.25 -26.38 -21.58
CA THR A 33 -29.03 -24.96 -21.23
C THR A 33 -29.09 -24.69 -19.73
N LEU A 34 -29.58 -25.61 -18.89
CA LEU A 34 -29.68 -25.38 -17.45
C LEU A 34 -28.38 -25.74 -16.68
N THR A 35 -27.52 -26.58 -17.25
CA THR A 35 -26.26 -27.02 -16.62
C THR A 35 -25.13 -25.99 -16.75
N LEU A 36 -25.23 -25.03 -17.66
CA LEU A 36 -24.21 -23.99 -17.86
C LEU A 36 -24.34 -22.81 -16.88
N ILE A 37 -25.52 -22.61 -16.28
CA ILE A 37 -25.77 -21.51 -15.34
C ILE A 37 -25.30 -21.87 -13.93
N ALA A 38 -25.32 -23.16 -13.56
CA ALA A 38 -24.89 -23.63 -12.23
C ALA A 38 -23.35 -23.60 -12.03
N THR A 39 -22.56 -23.62 -13.12
CA THR A 39 -21.09 -23.55 -13.05
C THR A 39 -20.53 -22.13 -12.97
N LEU A 40 -21.32 -21.09 -13.28
CA LEU A 40 -20.87 -19.69 -13.18
C LEU A 40 -20.98 -19.09 -11.77
N LEU A 41 -21.72 -19.72 -10.85
CA LEU A 41 -21.87 -19.25 -9.46
C LEU A 41 -20.81 -19.82 -8.50
N ALA A 42 -20.02 -20.79 -8.93
CA ALA A 42 -18.87 -21.29 -8.18
C ALA A 42 -17.62 -20.48 -8.51
N SER A 43 -17.67 -19.16 -8.29
CA SER A 43 -16.44 -18.40 -8.20
C SER A 43 -15.73 -18.84 -6.92
N PRO A 44 -14.45 -19.26 -6.96
CA PRO A 44 -13.69 -19.41 -5.73
C PRO A 44 -13.73 -18.07 -5.01
N LEU A 45 -14.07 -18.05 -3.71
CA LEU A 45 -13.76 -16.89 -2.89
C LEU A 45 -12.25 -16.70 -3.00
N SER A 46 -11.82 -15.70 -3.76
CA SER A 46 -10.45 -15.21 -3.68
C SER A 46 -10.23 -14.81 -2.22
N LEU A 47 -9.49 -15.62 -1.48
CA LEU A 47 -9.01 -15.30 -0.14
C LEU A 47 -7.96 -14.18 -0.26
N ALA A 48 -8.37 -13.00 -0.70
CA ALA A 48 -7.58 -11.82 -0.46
C ALA A 48 -7.52 -11.59 1.05
N CYS A 49 -6.47 -10.92 1.53
CA CYS A 49 -6.49 -10.38 2.88
C CYS A 49 -7.74 -9.49 3.04
N GLU A 50 -8.70 -9.94 3.84
CA GLU A 50 -9.88 -9.16 4.21
C GLU A 50 -9.69 -8.70 5.66
N CYS A 51 -9.31 -7.44 5.83
CA CYS A 51 -9.28 -6.83 7.15
C CYS A 51 -10.00 -5.48 7.18
N ILE A 52 -10.65 -5.25 8.31
CA ILE A 52 -11.31 -4.00 8.64
C ILE A 52 -10.24 -2.92 8.74
N TRP A 53 -10.52 -1.75 8.18
CA TRP A 53 -9.62 -0.60 8.26
C TRP A 53 -9.43 -0.19 9.73
N GLU A 54 -8.19 -0.19 10.19
CA GLU A 54 -7.83 0.11 11.57
C GLU A 54 -7.49 1.59 11.82
N GLY A 55 -7.42 2.39 10.76
CA GLY A 55 -7.27 3.84 10.85
C GLY A 55 -5.90 4.39 10.44
N PRO A 56 -5.73 5.72 10.59
CA PRO A 56 -4.46 6.42 10.42
C PRO A 56 -3.44 6.01 11.50
N PHE A 57 -2.20 6.48 11.38
CA PHE A 57 -1.10 6.08 12.27
C PHE A 57 -1.46 6.27 13.75
N THR A 58 -2.10 7.39 14.09
CA THR A 58 -2.54 7.69 15.46
C THR A 58 -3.50 6.67 16.09
N SER A 59 -4.20 5.91 15.25
CA SER A 59 -5.17 4.88 15.70
C SER A 59 -4.56 3.50 15.88
N VAL A 60 -3.32 3.28 15.41
CA VAL A 60 -2.71 1.94 15.34
C VAL A 60 -1.41 1.80 16.13
N TYR A 61 -0.58 2.83 16.25
CA TYR A 61 0.75 2.70 16.87
C TYR A 61 0.71 2.31 18.36
N ASN A 62 -0.36 2.63 19.07
CA ASN A 62 -0.50 2.28 20.49
C ASN A 62 -0.87 0.80 20.71
N LYS A 63 -1.19 0.06 19.64
CA LYS A 63 -1.54 -1.37 19.67
C LYS A 63 -0.37 -2.26 19.22
N THR A 64 0.81 -1.68 19.05
CA THR A 64 2.01 -2.38 18.58
C THR A 64 3.05 -2.50 19.69
N ASP A 65 3.90 -3.51 19.57
CA ASP A 65 4.93 -3.81 20.56
C ASP A 65 6.11 -2.86 20.48
N LEU A 66 6.41 -2.36 19.27
CA LEU A 66 7.57 -1.50 19.01
C LEU A 66 7.21 -0.43 17.98
N VAL A 67 7.62 0.82 18.21
CA VAL A 67 7.57 1.89 17.20
C VAL A 67 8.97 2.46 17.03
N VAL A 68 9.48 2.44 15.81
CA VAL A 68 10.85 2.85 15.49
C VAL A 68 10.90 3.78 14.29
N TYR A 69 11.94 4.60 14.25
CA TYR A 69 12.47 5.23 13.05
C TYR A 69 13.75 4.50 12.65
N GLY A 70 13.90 4.19 11.37
CA GLY A 70 15.07 3.46 10.88
C GLY A 70 15.17 3.39 9.36
N GLU A 71 16.30 2.86 8.89
CA GLU A 71 16.62 2.65 7.47
C GLU A 71 16.58 1.16 7.10
N VAL A 72 16.00 0.85 5.94
CA VAL A 72 16.04 -0.51 5.40
C VAL A 72 17.44 -0.81 4.86
N SER A 73 18.13 -1.77 5.47
CA SER A 73 19.48 -2.16 5.09
C SER A 73 19.53 -3.20 3.97
N ALA A 74 18.58 -4.13 3.96
CA ALA A 74 18.52 -5.22 3.00
C ALA A 74 17.10 -5.77 2.86
N SER A 75 16.78 -6.35 1.71
CA SER A 75 15.52 -7.05 1.47
C SER A 75 15.80 -8.41 0.86
N GLN A 76 15.14 -9.46 1.35
CA GLN A 76 15.30 -10.81 0.83
C GLN A 76 14.00 -11.61 0.97
N GLY A 77 13.49 -12.07 -0.18
CA GLY A 77 12.22 -12.79 -0.27
C GLY A 77 11.06 -11.93 0.24
N ASN A 78 10.31 -12.40 1.22
CA ASN A 78 9.17 -11.64 1.77
C ASN A 78 9.50 -10.85 3.04
N GLY A 79 10.78 -10.72 3.42
CA GLY A 79 11.18 -9.95 4.59
C GLY A 79 12.31 -8.98 4.27
N PHE A 80 12.47 -7.98 5.13
CA PHE A 80 13.52 -6.98 5.03
C PHE A 80 14.11 -6.69 6.42
N ASP A 81 15.35 -6.21 6.42
CA ASP A 81 16.11 -5.90 7.62
C ASP A 81 16.16 -4.39 7.82
N LEU A 82 15.73 -3.92 8.98
CA LEU A 82 15.72 -2.50 9.37
C LEU A 82 16.82 -2.24 10.40
N ILE A 83 17.66 -1.25 10.14
CA ILE A 83 18.57 -0.67 11.14
C ILE A 83 17.76 0.36 11.92
N ILE A 84 17.76 0.25 13.24
CA ILE A 84 17.01 1.15 14.12
C ILE A 84 17.87 2.37 14.43
N ASP A 85 17.37 3.55 14.09
CA ASP A 85 18.01 4.82 14.43
C ASP A 85 17.46 5.38 15.74
N THR A 86 16.13 5.33 15.89
CA THR A 86 15.43 5.82 17.09
C THR A 86 14.30 4.87 17.48
N ILE A 87 14.23 4.52 18.76
CA ILE A 87 13.07 3.85 19.36
C ILE A 87 12.13 4.92 19.91
N LEU A 88 10.91 4.98 19.37
CA LEU A 88 9.86 5.92 19.79
C LEU A 88 8.98 5.32 20.89
N GLN A 89 8.69 4.01 20.81
CA GLN A 89 7.88 3.28 21.80
C GLN A 89 8.32 1.83 21.86
N GLY A 90 8.29 1.24 23.06
CA GLY A 90 8.66 -0.16 23.29
C GLY A 90 10.15 -0.33 23.59
N ASP A 91 10.57 -1.58 23.79
CA ASP A 91 11.94 -1.91 24.14
C ASP A 91 12.51 -2.87 23.07
N GLU A 92 13.63 -2.49 22.47
CA GLU A 92 14.40 -3.33 21.57
C GLU A 92 15.89 -3.05 21.80
N TYR A 93 16.69 -4.11 21.88
CA TYR A 93 18.12 -4.03 22.19
C TYR A 93 19.00 -4.30 20.98
N ARG A 94 18.42 -4.85 19.90
CA ARG A 94 19.13 -5.11 18.65
C ARG A 94 19.11 -3.85 17.80
N ASP A 95 20.27 -3.43 17.35
CA ASP A 95 20.39 -2.31 16.40
C ASP A 95 19.81 -2.64 15.02
N LYS A 96 19.67 -3.94 14.70
CA LYS A 96 19.07 -4.43 13.45
C LYS A 96 18.01 -5.48 13.73
N ILE A 97 16.83 -5.28 13.17
CA ILE A 97 15.69 -6.20 13.28
C ILE A 97 15.24 -6.68 11.91
N ARG A 98 14.58 -7.85 11.86
CA ARG A 98 13.97 -8.37 10.64
C ARG A 98 12.46 -8.27 10.70
N ILE A 99 11.88 -7.74 9.63
CA ILE A 99 10.44 -7.53 9.48
C ILE A 99 9.94 -8.42 8.34
N TRP A 100 8.93 -9.24 8.64
CA TRP A 100 8.32 -10.16 7.69
C TRP A 100 7.05 -9.56 7.10
N GLY A 101 7.04 -9.43 5.77
CA GLY A 101 5.92 -8.97 4.96
C GLY A 101 5.01 -10.11 4.50
N LYS A 102 4.35 -9.89 3.37
CA LYS A 102 3.30 -10.77 2.84
C LYS A 102 3.78 -12.20 2.56
N LYS A 103 3.04 -13.17 3.06
CA LYS A 103 3.11 -14.58 2.63
C LYS A 103 1.67 -15.05 2.43
N ASP A 104 1.39 -15.67 1.29
CA ASP A 104 0.07 -16.14 0.92
C ASP A 104 -1.00 -15.04 1.12
N ASN A 105 -2.00 -15.28 1.96
CA ASN A 105 -3.13 -14.38 2.20
C ASN A 105 -2.99 -13.54 3.48
N LEU A 106 -1.79 -13.48 4.07
CA LEU A 106 -1.55 -12.66 5.26
C LEU A 106 -1.75 -11.18 4.94
N CYS A 107 -2.36 -10.47 5.89
CA CYS A 107 -2.58 -9.02 5.84
C CYS A 107 -1.33 -8.23 6.19
N ARG A 108 -0.28 -8.39 5.38
CA ARG A 108 1.01 -7.73 5.52
C ARG A 108 1.42 -7.11 4.18
N PRO A 109 2.17 -5.99 4.19
CA PRO A 109 2.65 -5.39 2.96
C PRO A 109 3.70 -6.26 2.28
N ASP A 110 3.85 -6.09 0.97
CA ASP A 110 4.93 -6.69 0.20
C ASP A 110 6.28 -6.05 0.57
N ALA A 111 7.32 -6.86 0.76
CA ALA A 111 8.65 -6.36 1.17
C ALA A 111 9.27 -5.41 0.13
N GLU A 112 8.87 -5.51 -1.13
CA GLU A 112 9.30 -4.63 -2.22
C GLU A 112 8.89 -3.16 -2.02
N GLN A 113 7.87 -2.90 -1.18
CA GLN A 113 7.47 -1.53 -0.82
C GLN A 113 8.52 -0.81 0.04
N PHE A 114 9.48 -1.57 0.59
CA PHE A 114 10.52 -1.09 1.49
C PHE A 114 11.90 -1.37 0.86
N PRO A 115 12.30 -0.60 -0.17
CA PRO A 115 13.58 -0.82 -0.84
C PRO A 115 14.75 -0.49 0.09
N PRO A 116 15.91 -1.16 -0.04
CA PRO A 116 17.11 -0.79 0.69
C PRO A 116 17.48 0.70 0.52
N GLY A 117 17.94 1.35 1.58
CA GLY A 117 18.24 2.79 1.61
C GLY A 117 17.02 3.69 1.87
N SER A 118 15.82 3.12 2.07
CA SER A 118 14.63 3.90 2.41
C SER A 118 14.42 3.99 3.92
N GLU A 119 14.02 5.17 4.38
CA GLU A 119 13.77 5.47 5.79
C GLU A 119 12.28 5.46 6.11
N TRP A 120 11.93 4.96 7.30
CA TRP A 120 10.54 4.79 7.72
C TRP A 120 10.37 4.98 9.21
N VAL A 121 9.21 5.52 9.61
CA VAL A 121 8.64 5.28 10.93
C VAL A 121 7.74 4.05 10.82
N MET A 122 7.94 3.05 11.65
CA MET A 122 7.20 1.78 11.61
C MET A 122 6.63 1.42 12.98
N ALA A 123 5.35 1.05 13.01
CA ALA A 123 4.67 0.46 14.16
C ALA A 123 4.60 -1.06 13.96
N LEU A 124 5.36 -1.79 14.75
CA LEU A 124 5.72 -3.20 14.53
C LEU A 124 5.09 -4.11 15.57
N LYS A 125 4.55 -5.25 15.11
CA LYS A 125 4.09 -6.33 15.99
C LYS A 125 5.16 -7.41 16.08
N ARG A 126 5.53 -7.79 17.30
CA ARG A 126 6.48 -8.89 17.56
C ARG A 126 5.78 -10.23 17.30
N ILE A 127 6.52 -11.17 16.75
CA ILE A 127 6.04 -12.53 16.50
C ILE A 127 6.44 -13.39 17.70
N ASP A 128 5.51 -13.60 18.64
CA ASP A 128 5.79 -14.43 19.82
C ASP A 128 5.50 -15.91 19.58
N ASN A 129 4.39 -16.22 18.91
CA ASN A 129 3.89 -17.59 18.74
C ASN A 129 3.68 -17.88 17.24
N PRO A 130 4.76 -18.06 16.45
CA PRO A 130 4.62 -18.44 15.05
C PRO A 130 3.98 -19.82 14.92
N PRO A 131 3.16 -20.08 13.88
CA PRO A 131 2.60 -21.40 13.63
C PRO A 131 3.71 -22.43 13.36
N THR A 132 3.41 -23.72 13.54
CA THR A 132 4.41 -24.80 13.41
C THR A 132 5.04 -24.89 12.01
N ASP A 133 4.32 -24.44 10.97
CA ASP A 133 4.75 -24.38 9.58
C ASP A 133 5.19 -22.96 9.15
N ALA A 134 5.50 -22.09 10.11
CA ALA A 134 5.92 -20.72 9.87
C ALA A 134 7.14 -20.64 8.95
N PHE A 135 8.10 -21.55 9.12
CA PHE A 135 9.36 -21.58 8.39
C PHE A 135 9.50 -22.85 7.54
N ASN A 136 9.78 -22.66 6.25
CA ASN A 136 10.06 -23.75 5.33
C ASN A 136 11.57 -23.78 5.03
N PRO A 137 12.32 -24.82 5.44
CA PRO A 137 13.76 -24.89 5.21
C PRO A 137 14.15 -24.94 3.72
N PHE A 138 13.24 -25.36 2.84
CA PHE A 138 13.45 -25.37 1.38
C PHE A 138 13.15 -24.03 0.72
N LYS A 139 12.47 -23.11 1.42
CA LYS A 139 12.18 -21.74 0.96
C LYS A 139 12.45 -20.75 2.11
N PRO A 140 13.71 -20.64 2.57
CA PRO A 140 14.04 -19.90 3.79
C PRO A 140 13.72 -18.40 3.70
N ASN A 141 13.70 -17.86 2.47
CA ASN A 141 13.43 -16.45 2.23
C ASN A 141 11.93 -16.12 2.15
N ILE A 142 11.04 -17.12 2.15
CA ILE A 142 9.58 -16.91 2.13
C ILE A 142 8.97 -17.62 3.34
N SER A 143 8.65 -16.85 4.38
CA SER A 143 8.21 -17.39 5.67
C SER A 143 7.15 -16.50 6.34
N PHE A 144 6.41 -17.06 7.29
CA PHE A 144 5.58 -16.28 8.20
C PHE A 144 6.43 -15.38 9.11
N GLY A 145 7.68 -15.79 9.38
CA GLY A 145 8.57 -15.16 10.33
C GLY A 145 8.91 -16.05 11.51
N ARG A 146 9.99 -15.70 12.21
CA ARG A 146 10.50 -16.44 13.36
C ARG A 146 10.03 -15.79 14.65
N GLN A 147 10.14 -16.55 15.74
CA GLN A 147 9.95 -15.99 17.07
C GLN A 147 10.91 -14.80 17.28
N ASP A 148 10.41 -13.74 17.93
CA ASP A 148 11.12 -12.48 18.23
C ASP A 148 11.50 -11.61 17.01
N ASP A 149 11.15 -12.03 15.79
CA ASP A 149 11.14 -11.12 14.63
C ASP A 149 9.85 -10.28 14.63
N PHE A 150 9.73 -9.33 13.70
CA PHE A 150 8.59 -8.42 13.62
C PHE A 150 7.77 -8.60 12.35
N SER A 151 6.58 -8.02 12.36
CA SER A 151 5.70 -7.91 11.19
C SER A 151 4.94 -6.59 11.15
N LEU A 152 4.49 -6.23 9.95
CA LEU A 152 3.64 -5.07 9.69
C LEU A 152 2.23 -5.51 9.27
N SER A 153 1.22 -4.75 9.68
CA SER A 153 -0.16 -4.95 9.24
C SER A 153 -0.51 -4.02 8.09
N SER A 154 -1.09 -4.54 7.01
CA SER A 154 -1.62 -3.74 5.91
C SER A 154 -3.05 -3.22 6.15
N CYS A 155 -3.57 -3.36 7.37
CA CYS A 155 -4.97 -3.03 7.70
C CYS A 155 -5.15 -1.59 8.18
N GLY A 156 -4.07 -0.83 8.29
CA GLY A 156 -4.02 0.55 8.77
C GLY A 156 -2.73 1.21 8.28
N VAL A 157 -2.50 2.45 8.71
CA VAL A 157 -1.22 3.12 8.43
C VAL A 157 -0.20 2.73 9.49
N TYR A 158 0.43 1.57 9.31
CA TYR A 158 1.44 1.04 10.24
C TYR A 158 2.87 1.50 9.91
N TRP A 159 3.07 2.19 8.80
CA TRP A 159 4.35 2.74 8.40
C TRP A 159 4.17 4.11 7.74
N LEU A 160 5.15 4.99 7.91
CA LEU A 160 5.19 6.32 7.34
C LEU A 160 6.56 6.54 6.69
N PRO A 161 6.63 6.85 5.39
CA PRO A 161 7.90 7.15 4.74
C PRO A 161 8.54 8.40 5.33
N VAL A 162 9.85 8.33 5.53
CA VAL A 162 10.67 9.47 5.91
C VAL A 162 11.60 9.82 4.74
N LYS A 163 11.65 11.10 4.39
CA LYS A 163 12.62 11.62 3.42
C LYS A 163 13.17 12.92 3.96
N GLN A 164 14.50 13.03 4.04
CA GLN A 164 15.16 14.26 4.48
C GLN A 164 14.62 14.76 5.83
N GLN A 165 14.47 13.86 6.81
CA GLN A 165 13.91 14.18 8.13
C GLN A 165 12.47 14.73 8.08
N ARG A 166 11.68 14.27 7.11
CA ARG A 166 10.26 14.62 6.98
C ARG A 166 9.39 13.38 6.84
N VAL A 167 8.47 13.23 7.77
CA VAL A 167 7.50 12.15 7.84
C VAL A 167 6.31 12.51 6.96
N SER A 168 5.97 11.63 6.03
CA SER A 168 4.82 11.80 5.13
C SER A 168 3.77 10.73 5.37
N GLY A 169 2.51 11.00 5.01
CA GLY A 169 1.41 10.05 5.10
C GLY A 169 0.32 10.47 6.09
N ASN A 170 -0.61 9.55 6.34
CA ASN A 170 -1.76 9.82 7.19
C ASN A 170 -1.45 9.58 8.67
N ILE A 171 -0.94 10.63 9.32
CA ILE A 171 -0.58 10.62 10.74
C ILE A 171 -1.83 10.66 11.63
N ILE A 172 -2.67 11.71 11.51
CA ILE A 172 -3.86 11.94 12.35
C ILE A 172 -5.15 11.52 11.64
N GLU A 173 -5.31 11.90 10.38
CA GLU A 173 -6.54 11.73 9.62
C GLU A 173 -6.25 11.12 8.25
N GLY A 174 -7.19 10.34 7.71
CA GLY A 174 -6.99 9.63 6.45
C GLY A 174 -8.13 8.71 6.06
N SER A 175 -8.43 8.64 4.76
CA SER A 175 -9.32 7.63 4.20
C SER A 175 -8.57 6.30 3.99
N ARG A 176 -9.29 5.17 4.04
CA ARG A 176 -8.73 3.79 3.90
C ARG A 176 -7.81 3.61 2.69
N TRP A 177 -8.10 4.29 1.59
CA TRP A 177 -7.45 4.06 0.29
C TRP A 177 -6.18 4.89 0.11
N GLN A 178 -5.90 5.82 1.02
CA GLN A 178 -4.82 6.79 0.88
C GLN A 178 -3.79 6.56 1.98
N TYR A 179 -2.84 5.64 1.84
CA TYR A 179 -1.72 5.53 2.81
C TYR A 179 -0.86 6.80 2.80
N ILE A 180 -0.70 7.40 1.62
CA ILE A 180 -0.01 8.66 1.38
C ILE A 180 -0.99 9.61 0.69
N ASP A 181 -1.17 10.81 1.25
CA ASP A 181 -1.89 11.90 0.60
C ASP A 181 -0.86 12.91 0.07
N ALA A 182 -0.67 12.93 -1.25
CA ALA A 182 0.29 13.81 -1.91
C ALA A 182 -0.03 15.30 -1.73
N LYS A 183 -1.24 15.65 -1.30
CA LYS A 183 -1.62 17.03 -1.02
C LYS A 183 -1.11 17.50 0.34
N LYS A 184 -0.88 16.58 1.28
CA LYS A 184 -0.41 16.93 2.63
C LYS A 184 1.07 17.28 2.61
N THR A 185 1.42 18.29 3.38
CA THR A 185 2.82 18.68 3.56
C THR A 185 3.51 17.67 4.48
N PRO A 186 4.71 17.18 4.14
CA PRO A 186 5.50 16.34 5.04
C PRO A 186 5.88 17.06 6.34
N VAL A 187 5.63 16.41 7.48
CA VAL A 187 5.90 16.94 8.81
C VAL A 187 7.38 16.75 9.15
N ILE A 188 8.07 17.78 9.61
CA ILE A 188 9.46 17.65 10.05
C ILE A 188 9.58 16.69 11.25
N PHE A 189 10.60 15.85 11.25
CA PHE A 189 10.77 14.78 12.23
C PHE A 189 10.74 15.26 13.69
N PRO A 190 11.38 16.39 14.08
CA PRO A 190 11.31 16.88 15.47
C PRO A 190 9.89 17.26 15.92
N VAL A 191 9.04 17.76 15.01
CA VAL A 191 7.63 18.08 15.31
C VAL A 191 6.83 16.79 15.47
N PHE A 192 7.10 15.80 14.61
CA PHE A 192 6.50 14.47 14.72
C PHE A 192 6.87 13.80 16.05
N GLU A 193 8.15 13.80 16.43
CA GLU A 193 8.65 13.22 17.68
C GLU A 193 8.05 13.92 18.92
N ALA A 194 8.00 15.26 18.92
CA ALA A 194 7.38 16.01 20.01
C ALA A 194 5.87 15.71 20.14
N TRP A 195 5.16 15.54 19.03
CA TRP A 195 3.76 15.08 19.05
C TRP A 195 3.63 13.64 19.56
N PHE A 196 4.50 12.74 19.10
CA PHE A 196 4.51 11.34 19.51
C PHE A 196 4.67 11.23 21.04
N ASN A 197 5.60 12.00 21.59
CA ASN A 197 5.89 12.13 23.02
C ASN A 197 4.85 12.95 23.81
N LYS A 198 3.71 13.31 23.19
CA LYS A 198 2.61 14.08 23.81
C LYS A 198 2.98 15.48 24.29
N ILE A 199 4.09 16.03 23.79
CA ILE A 199 4.49 17.43 24.04
C ILE A 199 3.64 18.38 23.19
N LEU A 200 3.30 17.97 21.96
CA LEU A 200 2.44 18.73 21.04
C LEU A 200 1.07 18.07 20.86
N PRO A 201 -0.01 18.85 20.73
CA PRO A 201 -1.36 18.34 20.46
C PRO A 201 -1.52 17.91 19.00
N ASP A 202 -2.55 17.12 18.71
CA ASP A 202 -2.90 16.67 17.34
C ASP A 202 -3.10 17.84 16.37
N SER A 203 -3.59 18.99 16.86
CA SER A 203 -3.77 20.20 16.05
C SER A 203 -2.45 20.73 15.49
N ALA A 204 -1.31 20.51 16.16
CA ALA A 204 0.00 20.91 15.67
C ALA A 204 0.41 20.07 14.44
N ILE A 205 0.13 18.76 14.45
CA ILE A 205 0.35 17.89 13.29
C ILE A 205 -0.61 18.23 12.17
N ALA A 206 -1.89 18.45 12.48
CA ALA A 206 -2.87 18.86 11.47
C ALA A 206 -2.45 20.16 10.78
N GLU A 207 -1.97 21.16 11.54
CA GLU A 207 -1.43 22.41 10.99
C GLU A 207 -0.18 22.17 10.13
N ALA A 208 0.77 21.38 10.62
CA ALA A 208 2.02 21.08 9.91
C ALA A 208 1.77 20.30 8.61
N ALA A 209 0.74 19.45 8.58
CA ALA A 209 0.38 18.63 7.43
C ALA A 209 -0.51 19.34 6.41
N LYS A 210 -0.95 20.58 6.68
CA LYS A 210 -1.81 21.33 5.75
C LYS A 210 -1.17 21.43 4.36
N PRO A 211 -1.94 21.22 3.29
CA PRO A 211 -1.48 21.50 1.94
C PRO A 211 -0.97 22.94 1.83
N GLN A 212 0.16 23.14 1.17
CA GLN A 212 0.59 24.49 0.83
C GLN A 212 -0.37 25.05 -0.22
N THR A 213 -0.96 26.21 0.06
CA THR A 213 -1.72 26.95 -0.95
C THR A 213 -0.77 27.41 -2.07
N GLU A 214 -1.27 27.64 -3.27
CA GLU A 214 -0.46 28.14 -4.40
C GLU A 214 0.31 29.42 -4.01
N ALA A 215 -0.30 30.31 -3.23
CA ALA A 215 0.37 31.49 -2.70
C ALA A 215 1.53 31.14 -1.74
N ARG A 216 1.37 30.12 -0.89
CA ARG A 216 2.43 29.65 0.03
C ARG A 216 3.56 28.98 -0.73
N GLN A 217 3.25 28.25 -1.80
CA GLN A 217 4.23 27.66 -2.71
C GLN A 217 5.05 28.76 -3.40
N LEU A 218 4.39 29.74 -4.01
CA LEU A 218 5.04 30.89 -4.64
C LEU A 218 5.92 31.67 -3.66
N LEU A 219 5.46 31.88 -2.42
CA LEU A 219 6.27 32.54 -1.38
C LEU A 219 7.51 31.72 -1.01
N ASN A 220 7.40 30.39 -0.92
CA ASN A 220 8.54 29.51 -0.66
C ASN A 220 9.52 29.48 -1.84
N GLU A 221 9.03 29.37 -3.07
CA GLU A 221 9.85 29.44 -4.29
C GLU A 221 10.58 30.77 -4.38
N THR A 222 9.88 31.88 -4.15
CA THR A 222 10.48 33.23 -4.10
C THR A 222 11.55 33.30 -3.03
N LYS A 223 11.28 32.78 -1.82
CA LYS A 223 12.25 32.76 -0.72
C LYS A 223 13.50 31.94 -1.07
N ILE A 224 13.33 30.76 -1.66
CA ILE A 224 14.44 29.91 -2.10
C ILE A 224 15.25 30.61 -3.18
N HIS A 225 14.58 31.23 -4.16
CA HIS A 225 15.21 32.01 -5.22
C HIS A 225 16.05 33.17 -4.66
N LEU A 226 15.49 33.95 -3.73
CA LEU A 226 16.21 35.05 -3.08
C LEU A 226 17.43 34.55 -2.27
N TRP A 227 17.30 33.41 -1.59
CA TRP A 227 18.42 32.77 -0.89
C TRP A 227 19.50 32.25 -1.85
N GLU A 228 19.12 31.81 -3.04
CA GLU A 228 20.06 31.40 -4.08
C GLU A 228 20.79 32.59 -4.66
N GLN A 229 20.09 33.69 -4.98
CA GLN A 229 20.71 34.95 -5.38
C GLN A 229 21.68 35.49 -4.33
N GLN A 230 21.37 35.34 -3.04
CA GLN A 230 22.26 35.78 -1.98
C GLN A 230 23.50 34.89 -1.82
N ARG A 231 23.36 33.57 -1.99
CA ARG A 231 24.49 32.63 -1.92
C ARG A 231 25.37 32.67 -3.16
N ASN A 232 24.76 32.94 -4.31
CA ASN A 232 25.41 32.95 -5.61
C ASN A 232 25.05 34.26 -6.30
N PRO A 233 25.58 35.40 -5.80
CA PRO A 233 25.29 36.70 -6.40
C PRO A 233 25.71 36.65 -7.87
N LEU A 234 24.80 37.08 -8.74
CA LEU A 234 25.17 37.31 -10.13
C LEU A 234 26.31 38.33 -10.17
N PRO A 235 27.25 38.21 -11.12
CA PRO A 235 28.26 39.23 -11.34
C PRO A 235 27.55 40.59 -11.46
N GLU A 236 28.12 41.63 -10.87
CA GLU A 236 27.58 42.97 -11.08
C GLU A 236 27.57 43.27 -12.59
N ALA A 237 26.62 44.07 -13.05
CA ALA A 237 26.51 44.38 -14.48
C ALA A 237 27.80 45.01 -15.06
N GLU A 238 28.65 45.52 -14.19
CA GLU A 238 29.98 46.10 -14.45
C GLU A 238 31.05 45.02 -14.71
N ASP A 239 30.89 43.82 -14.13
CA ASP A 239 31.78 42.66 -14.28
C ASP A 239 31.37 41.77 -15.47
N LEU A 240 30.16 41.97 -16.01
CA LEU A 240 29.72 41.34 -17.24
C LEU A 240 30.38 42.07 -18.42
N ASP A 241 31.50 41.54 -18.91
CA ASP A 241 32.08 41.94 -20.21
C ASP A 241 31.12 41.53 -21.33
N PHE A 242 30.06 42.31 -21.50
CA PHE A 242 29.16 42.20 -22.63
C PHE A 242 29.90 42.75 -23.85
N ARG A 243 30.86 41.97 -24.35
CA ARG A 243 31.37 42.17 -25.70
C ARG A 243 30.24 41.74 -26.62
N PRO A 244 29.53 42.66 -27.31
CA PRO A 244 28.69 42.23 -28.41
C PRO A 244 29.61 41.45 -29.37
N PRO A 245 29.15 40.30 -29.93
CA PRO A 245 29.97 39.53 -30.84
C PRO A 245 30.48 40.47 -31.93
N SER A 246 31.79 40.70 -31.94
CA SER A 246 32.44 41.52 -32.93
C SER A 246 32.47 40.69 -34.21
N ARG A 247 31.49 40.96 -35.08
CA ARG A 247 31.30 40.34 -36.39
C ARG A 247 30.80 38.90 -36.29
N LEU A 248 29.64 38.63 -36.89
CA LEU A 248 29.36 37.30 -37.42
C LEU A 248 30.47 37.03 -38.43
N ASP A 249 31.44 36.19 -38.06
CA ASP A 249 32.36 35.62 -39.03
C ASP A 249 31.55 34.90 -40.10
N ASP A 250 32.02 35.06 -41.33
CA ASP A 250 31.30 34.77 -42.56
C ASP A 250 30.61 33.41 -42.52
N VAL A 251 29.26 33.42 -42.53
CA VAL A 251 28.48 32.24 -42.90
C VAL A 251 28.83 31.96 -44.35
N GLU A 252 29.71 30.99 -44.56
CA GLU A 252 30.05 30.47 -45.87
C GLU A 252 28.78 29.87 -46.47
N LEU A 253 28.17 30.63 -47.40
CA LEU A 253 27.02 30.19 -48.17
C LEU A 253 27.43 28.94 -48.96
N PRO A 254 26.72 27.80 -48.81
CA PRO A 254 27.07 26.61 -49.55
C PRO A 254 26.84 26.88 -51.03
N THR A 255 27.93 26.79 -51.80
CA THR A 255 27.88 26.84 -53.26
C THR A 255 27.05 25.67 -53.76
N THR A 256 25.91 25.97 -54.35
CA THR A 256 25.11 25.05 -55.15
C THR A 256 25.94 24.52 -56.31
N SER A 257 26.42 23.29 -56.22
CA SER A 257 26.78 22.47 -57.38
C SER A 257 25.67 21.44 -57.60
N THR A 258 24.91 21.69 -58.66
CA THR A 258 23.93 20.77 -59.24
C THR A 258 24.66 19.66 -60.01
N GLU A 259 24.55 18.42 -59.56
CA GLU A 259 24.71 17.20 -60.37
C GLU A 259 23.59 16.24 -59.90
N SER A 260 22.46 16.24 -60.61
CA SER A 260 22.09 15.28 -61.67
C SER A 260 21.68 13.91 -61.12
N ASN A 261 20.36 13.71 -61.14
CA ASN A 261 19.58 12.46 -61.24
C ASN A 261 20.37 11.14 -61.29
N GLU A 262 19.91 10.16 -60.51
CA GLU A 262 19.40 8.91 -61.08
C GLU A 262 18.57 8.10 -60.06
N THR A 263 17.48 7.57 -60.60
CA THR A 263 16.47 6.64 -60.08
C THR A 263 17.03 5.31 -59.59
N GLU A 264 16.52 4.79 -58.47
CA GLU A 264 15.81 3.48 -58.39
C GLU A 264 14.99 3.38 -57.09
#